data_AF-A0A329H682-F1
#
_entry.id   AF-A0A329H682-F1
#
_cell.length_a   1.000
_cell.length_b   1.000
_cell.length_c   1.000
_cell.angle_alpha   90.00
_cell.angle_beta   90.00
_cell.angle_gamma   90.00
#
_symmetry.space_group_name_H-M   'P 1'
#
loop_
_entity.id
_entity.type
_entity.pdbx_description
1 polymer ?
#
loop_
_entity_poly.entity_id
_entity_poly.type
_entity_poly.pdbx_seq_one_letter_code
_entity_poly.pdbx_strand_id
1 'polypeptide(L)'
;VRTWHRVVPGSVATRDYNYRTAGTPMDAGVSVRNDAVTSGEHYRYAAPYLEAGDDADPEPITESGAFYARLHHERELNKSARVHLFSNASGLAPGQVLEPQGNVIAALKEGVLLTLVTFRGA
;
A
#
# COMPACT_ATOMS: atom_id res chain seq x y z
N VAL A 1 9.16 3.33 -22.03
CA VAL A 1 8.56 3.25 -20.67
C VAL A 1 7.06 3.06 -20.83
N ARG A 2 6.43 2.20 -20.04
CA ARG A 2 4.97 2.05 -20.01
C ARG A 2 4.47 2.33 -18.59
N THR A 3 3.45 3.16 -18.46
CA THR A 3 2.82 3.49 -17.18
C THR A 3 1.37 3.02 -17.18
N TRP A 4 0.91 2.56 -16.02
CA TRP A 4 -0.49 2.25 -15.77
C TRP A 4 -0.94 2.99 -14.53
N HIS A 5 -2.10 3.62 -14.64
CA HIS A 5 -2.77 4.30 -13.53
C HIS A 5 -4.11 3.60 -13.27
N ARG A 6 -4.48 3.48 -12.00
CA ARG A 6 -5.74 2.86 -11.58
C ARG A 6 -6.35 3.70 -10.46
N VAL A 7 -7.67 3.87 -10.53
CA VAL A 7 -8.45 4.41 -9.41
C VAL A 7 -8.52 3.35 -8.31
N VAL A 8 -8.15 3.73 -7.08
CA VAL A 8 -8.07 2.82 -5.93
C VAL A 8 -8.99 3.31 -4.80
N PRO A 9 -9.35 2.47 -3.82
CA PRO A 9 -10.08 2.92 -2.64
C PRO A 9 -9.36 4.06 -1.91
N GLY A 10 -10.13 5.03 -1.40
CA GLY A 10 -9.61 6.19 -0.66
C GLY A 10 -9.50 5.98 0.85
N SER A 11 -10.14 4.93 1.36
CA SER A 11 -10.08 4.52 2.75
C SER A 11 -10.20 2.99 2.86
N VAL A 12 -9.76 2.47 4.01
CA VAL A 12 -10.02 1.10 4.43
C VAL A 12 -10.70 1.14 5.78
N ALA A 13 -11.77 0.37 5.93
CA ALA A 13 -12.42 0.11 7.20
C ALA A 13 -12.26 -1.37 7.56
N THR A 14 -11.86 -1.65 8.80
CA THR A 14 -11.78 -2.99 9.36
C THR A 14 -12.71 -3.12 10.54
N ARG A 15 -13.33 -4.30 10.67
CA ARG A 15 -14.16 -4.65 11.82
C ARG A 15 -13.88 -6.09 12.25
N ASP A 16 -13.93 -6.37 13.54
CA ASP A 16 -13.88 -7.73 14.05
C ASP A 16 -14.82 -7.91 15.26
N TYR A 17 -14.84 -9.11 15.85
CA TYR A 17 -15.54 -9.44 17.07
C TYR A 17 -14.62 -10.23 18.00
N ASN A 18 -14.33 -9.66 19.17
CA ASN A 18 -13.56 -10.34 20.21
C ASN A 18 -14.49 -10.89 21.30
N TYR A 19 -14.69 -12.20 21.34
CA TYR A 19 -15.58 -12.85 22.32
C TYR A 19 -15.14 -12.65 23.79
N ARG A 20 -13.85 -12.38 24.04
CA ARG A 20 -13.33 -12.12 25.40
C ARG A 20 -13.79 -10.77 25.93
N THR A 21 -14.04 -9.84 25.02
CA THR A 21 -14.45 -8.46 25.27
C THR A 21 -15.59 -8.09 24.33
N ALA A 22 -16.67 -8.89 24.35
CA ALA A 22 -17.75 -8.84 23.36
C ALA A 22 -18.44 -7.47 23.19
N GLY A 23 -18.39 -6.62 24.22
CA GLY A 23 -18.93 -5.26 24.19
C GLY A 23 -17.96 -4.19 23.70
N THR A 24 -16.69 -4.53 23.46
CA THR A 24 -15.67 -3.59 23.01
C THR A 24 -15.82 -3.35 21.50
N PRO A 25 -15.95 -2.09 21.06
CA PRO A 25 -15.92 -1.77 19.63
C PRO A 25 -14.59 -2.19 19.01
N MET A 26 -14.68 -2.86 17.87
CA MET A 26 -13.54 -3.41 17.13
C MET A 26 -13.47 -2.83 15.71
N ASP A 27 -14.12 -1.69 15.47
CA ASP A 27 -14.10 -0.96 14.21
C ASP A 27 -12.86 -0.05 14.17
N ALA A 28 -12.19 0.05 13.02
CA ALA A 28 -11.11 1.00 12.75
C ALA A 28 -11.16 1.45 11.28
N GLY A 29 -10.95 2.74 11.01
CA GLY A 29 -11.00 3.29 9.66
C GLY A 29 -9.81 4.19 9.34
N VAL A 30 -9.06 3.88 8.28
CA VAL A 30 -7.83 4.61 7.93
C VAL A 30 -7.86 5.18 6.51
N SER A 31 -7.54 6.48 6.40
CA SER A 31 -7.29 7.20 5.17
C SER A 31 -5.88 7.81 5.16
N VAL A 32 -4.90 7.08 4.61
CA VAL A 32 -3.52 7.58 4.43
C VAL A 32 -3.51 8.67 3.37
N ARG A 33 -2.88 9.81 3.69
CA ARG A 33 -2.71 10.93 2.77
C ARG A 33 -1.91 10.48 1.53
N ASN A 34 -2.44 10.79 0.35
CA ASN A 34 -1.83 10.40 -0.92
C ASN A 34 -2.30 11.34 -2.05
N ASP A 35 -1.57 11.34 -3.17
CA ASP A 35 -1.91 12.10 -4.38
C ASP A 35 -2.60 11.24 -5.46
N ALA A 36 -2.99 10.01 -5.13
CA ALA A 36 -3.65 9.12 -6.08
C ALA A 36 -5.11 9.53 -6.32
N VAL A 37 -5.64 9.19 -7.48
CA VAL A 37 -7.08 9.32 -7.73
C VAL A 37 -7.79 8.18 -6.99
N THR A 38 -8.57 8.54 -5.98
CA THR A 38 -9.25 7.58 -5.11
C THR A 38 -10.77 7.67 -5.20
N SER A 39 -11.46 6.56 -4.91
CA SER A 39 -12.92 6.51 -4.83
C SER A 39 -13.39 5.37 -3.93
N GLY A 40 -14.35 5.67 -3.05
CA GLY A 40 -14.99 4.70 -2.18
C GLY A 40 -14.09 4.16 -1.07
N GLU A 41 -14.58 3.12 -0.41
CA GLU A 41 -13.99 2.48 0.76
C GLU A 41 -13.81 0.97 0.52
N HIS A 42 -12.74 0.39 1.07
CA HIS A 42 -12.53 -1.05 1.11
C HIS A 42 -12.80 -1.57 2.53
N TYR A 43 -14.00 -2.10 2.75
CA TYR A 43 -14.41 -2.69 4.02
C TYR A 43 -13.91 -4.13 4.17
N ARG A 44 -13.47 -4.51 5.38
CA ARG A 44 -13.03 -5.87 5.74
C ARG A 44 -13.54 -6.27 7.11
N TYR A 45 -14.04 -7.50 7.20
CA TYR A 45 -14.45 -8.09 8.47
C TYR A 45 -13.53 -9.26 8.85
N ALA A 46 -13.32 -9.45 10.14
CA ALA A 46 -12.52 -10.54 10.74
C ALA A 46 -11.03 -10.52 10.31
N ALA A 47 -10.38 -9.36 10.41
CA ALA A 47 -8.92 -9.29 10.28
C ALA A 47 -8.25 -9.64 11.62
N PRO A 48 -7.01 -10.17 11.64
CA PRO A 48 -6.45 -10.84 12.81
C PRO A 48 -5.90 -9.85 13.86
N TYR A 49 -6.78 -9.16 14.58
CA TYR A 49 -6.44 -8.26 15.68
C TYR A 49 -7.33 -8.47 16.90
N LEU A 50 -6.79 -8.20 18.09
CA LEU A 50 -7.52 -8.34 19.36
C LEU A 50 -7.93 -6.99 19.97
N GLU A 51 -7.38 -5.89 19.45
CA GLU A 51 -7.63 -4.51 19.86
C GLU A 51 -7.83 -3.64 18.63
N ALA A 52 -8.81 -2.73 18.66
CA ALA A 52 -9.06 -1.81 17.54
C ALA A 52 -7.87 -0.86 17.29
N GLY A 53 -7.22 -0.38 18.36
CA GLY A 53 -6.19 0.67 18.29
C GLY A 53 -6.79 2.07 18.09
N ASP A 54 -5.91 3.07 18.03
CA ASP A 54 -6.26 4.44 17.66
C ASP A 54 -6.06 4.62 16.15
N ASP A 55 -7.15 4.89 15.42
CA ASP A 55 -7.12 5.08 13.97
C ASP A 55 -6.81 6.51 13.52
N ALA A 56 -6.70 7.45 14.48
CA ALA A 56 -6.18 8.79 14.25
C ALA A 56 -4.64 8.85 14.35
N ASP A 57 -4.01 7.83 14.95
CA ASP A 57 -2.55 7.78 15.10
C ASP A 57 -1.86 7.55 13.74
N PRO A 58 -0.93 8.42 13.31
CA PRO A 58 -0.13 8.20 12.12
C PRO A 58 0.90 7.06 12.27
N GLU A 59 1.02 6.42 13.43
CA GLU A 59 1.82 5.22 13.65
C GLU A 59 1.04 4.25 14.56
N PRO A 60 -0.04 3.63 14.06
CA PRO A 60 -0.91 2.79 14.87
C PRO A 60 -0.14 1.60 15.46
N ILE A 61 -0.52 1.22 16.68
CA ILE A 61 0.09 0.10 17.40
C ILE A 61 0.08 -1.16 16.53
N THR A 62 1.24 -1.80 16.38
CA THR A 62 1.41 -3.03 15.60
C THR A 62 0.36 -4.08 15.96
N GLU A 63 -0.20 -4.73 14.94
CA GLU A 63 -1.26 -5.76 15.07
C GLU A 63 -2.62 -5.27 15.62
N SER A 64 -2.84 -3.96 15.78
CA SER A 64 -4.18 -3.40 16.01
C SER A 64 -5.04 -3.37 14.74
N GLY A 65 -6.35 -3.17 14.90
CA GLY A 65 -7.27 -2.91 13.79
C GLY A 65 -6.82 -1.74 12.92
N ALA A 66 -6.45 -0.61 13.54
CA ALA A 66 -5.91 0.57 12.87
C ALA A 66 -4.63 0.25 12.07
N PHE A 67 -3.73 -0.57 12.61
CA PHE A 67 -2.54 -1.04 11.90
C PHE A 67 -2.89 -1.84 10.64
N TYR A 68 -3.82 -2.80 10.74
CA TYR A 68 -4.24 -3.57 9.56
C TYR A 68 -5.00 -2.73 8.54
N ALA A 69 -5.86 -1.81 8.99
CA ALA A 69 -6.55 -0.86 8.12
C ALA A 69 -5.55 -0.02 7.33
N ARG A 70 -4.52 0.52 7.99
CA ARG A 70 -3.42 1.25 7.34
C ARG A 70 -2.66 0.39 6.34
N LEU A 71 -2.19 -0.79 6.76
CA LEU A 71 -1.43 -1.71 5.90
C LEU A 71 -2.21 -2.07 4.64
N HIS A 72 -3.51 -2.31 4.77
CA HIS A 72 -4.38 -2.57 3.63
C HIS A 72 -4.55 -1.35 2.74
N HIS A 73 -4.68 -0.15 3.31
CA HIS A 73 -4.82 1.06 2.52
C HIS A 73 -3.54 1.36 1.73
N GLU A 74 -2.37 1.28 2.36
CA GLU A 74 -1.07 1.43 1.67
C GLU A 74 -0.89 0.39 0.54
N ARG A 75 -1.34 -0.86 0.75
CA ARG A 75 -1.34 -1.89 -0.30
C ARG A 75 -2.28 -1.57 -1.47
N GLU A 76 -3.42 -0.94 -1.22
CA GLU A 76 -4.30 -0.46 -2.30
C GLU A 76 -3.66 0.72 -3.04
N LEU A 77 -3.08 1.69 -2.32
CA LEU A 77 -2.36 2.83 -2.90
C LEU A 77 -1.18 2.39 -3.78
N ASN A 78 -0.46 1.35 -3.39
CA ASN A 78 0.62 0.75 -4.20
C ASN A 78 0.15 0.17 -5.56
N LYS A 79 -1.16 0.00 -5.78
CA LYS A 79 -1.72 -0.43 -7.07
C LYS A 79 -2.11 0.76 -7.96
N SER A 80 -2.11 1.98 -7.42
CA SER A 80 -2.56 3.19 -8.11
C SER A 80 -1.69 3.54 -9.32
N ALA A 81 -0.38 3.33 -9.22
CA ALA A 81 0.56 3.58 -10.29
C ALA A 81 1.58 2.44 -10.41
N ARG A 82 1.84 1.97 -11.63
CA ARG A 82 2.92 1.05 -11.93
C ARG A 82 3.68 1.52 -13.16
N VAL A 83 5.01 1.44 -13.09
CA VAL A 83 5.91 1.81 -14.19
C VAL A 83 6.68 0.58 -14.62
N HIS A 84 6.64 0.26 -15.92
CA HIS A 84 7.49 -0.76 -16.51
C HIS A 84 8.56 -0.09 -17.37
N LEU A 85 9.79 -0.48 -17.09
CA LEU A 85 10.99 -0.02 -17.77
C LEU A 85 11.62 -1.19 -18.53
N PHE A 86 12.31 -0.86 -19.62
CA PHE A 86 13.18 -1.79 -20.32
C PHE A 86 14.61 -1.33 -20.08
N SER A 87 15.49 -2.26 -19.70
CA SER A 87 16.89 -1.98 -19.42
C SER A 87 17.74 -3.13 -19.93
N ASN A 88 18.99 -2.83 -20.28
CA ASN A 88 20.03 -3.80 -20.59
C ASN A 88 20.93 -4.12 -19.37
N ALA A 89 20.66 -3.51 -18.21
CA ALA A 89 21.39 -3.79 -16.98
C ALA A 89 21.06 -5.20 -16.46
N SER A 90 22.08 -6.06 -16.38
CA SER A 90 21.94 -7.46 -15.97
C SER A 90 21.86 -7.66 -14.45
N GLY A 91 22.29 -6.69 -13.66
CA GLY A 91 22.33 -6.77 -12.19
C GLY A 91 21.03 -6.38 -11.47
N LEU A 92 19.95 -6.12 -12.21
CA LEU A 92 18.67 -5.72 -11.63
C LEU A 92 17.96 -6.92 -10.98
N ALA A 93 17.50 -6.76 -9.75
CA ALA A 93 16.80 -7.79 -9.01
C ALA A 93 15.57 -7.20 -8.29
N PRO A 94 14.48 -7.96 -8.12
CA PRO A 94 13.37 -7.54 -7.28
C PRO A 94 13.85 -7.22 -5.85
N GLY A 95 13.26 -6.20 -5.24
CA GLY A 95 13.63 -5.70 -3.91
C GLY A 95 14.71 -4.60 -3.91
N GLN A 96 15.38 -4.35 -5.04
CA GLN A 96 16.28 -3.20 -5.17
C GLN A 96 15.50 -1.89 -5.34
N VAL A 97 16.07 -0.80 -4.86
CA VAL A 97 15.61 0.57 -5.17
C VAL A 97 16.39 1.07 -6.37
N LEU A 98 15.67 1.46 -7.41
CA LEU A 98 16.24 2.11 -8.59
C LEU A 98 16.18 3.63 -8.39
N GLU A 99 17.35 4.26 -8.35
CA GLU A 99 17.50 5.72 -8.36
C GLU A 99 17.89 6.18 -9.77
N PRO A 100 16.92 6.60 -10.59
CA PRO A 100 17.20 7.00 -11.96
C PRO A 100 18.07 8.26 -11.99
N GLN A 101 19.06 8.27 -12.88
CA GLN A 101 19.99 9.38 -13.09
C GLN A 101 19.66 10.12 -14.39
N GLY A 102 19.94 11.43 -14.45
CA GLY A 102 19.76 12.25 -15.65
C GLY A 102 18.36 12.85 -15.80
N ASN A 103 17.83 12.88 -17.03
CA ASN A 103 16.50 13.45 -17.30
C ASN A 103 15.40 12.43 -16.97
N VAL A 104 15.01 12.41 -15.70
CA VAL A 104 14.05 11.44 -15.15
C VAL A 104 12.62 11.97 -15.25
N ILE A 105 11.67 11.07 -15.51
CA ILE A 105 10.23 11.34 -15.36
C ILE A 105 9.96 11.72 -13.89
N ALA A 106 9.25 12.82 -13.65
CA ALA A 106 9.01 13.35 -12.30
C ALA A 106 8.53 12.29 -11.28
N ALA A 107 7.71 11.33 -11.73
CA ALA A 107 7.19 10.24 -10.91
C ALA A 107 8.24 9.25 -10.37
N LEU A 108 9.48 9.28 -10.86
CA LEU A 108 10.55 8.39 -10.42
C LEU A 108 11.64 9.14 -9.62
N LYS A 109 11.47 10.44 -9.35
CA LYS A 109 12.50 11.28 -8.72
C LYS A 109 12.88 10.81 -7.31
N GLU A 110 11.93 10.25 -6.57
CA GLU A 110 12.15 9.76 -5.20
C GLU A 110 12.69 8.32 -5.16
N GLY A 111 13.04 7.76 -6.32
CA GLY A 111 13.42 6.36 -6.47
C GLY A 111 12.20 5.44 -6.58
N VAL A 112 12.42 4.22 -7.09
CA VAL A 112 11.35 3.23 -7.26
C VAL A 112 11.81 1.85 -6.82
N LEU A 113 10.96 1.17 -6.06
CA LEU A 113 11.18 -0.23 -5.68
C LEU A 113 10.89 -1.16 -6.87
N LEU A 114 11.85 -2.03 -7.21
CA LEU A 114 11.66 -3.05 -8.23
C LEU A 114 10.82 -4.20 -7.66
N THR A 115 9.56 -4.30 -8.07
CA THR A 115 8.67 -5.39 -7.63
C THR A 115 8.72 -6.62 -8.55
N LEU A 116 9.14 -6.45 -9.81
CA LEU A 116 9.24 -7.50 -10.82
C LEU A 116 10.37 -7.17 -11.80
N VAL A 117 11.25 -8.14 -12.06
CA VAL A 117 12.27 -8.08 -13.11
C VAL A 117 12.13 -9.31 -13.97
N THR A 118 12.06 -9.13 -15.28
CA THR A 118 11.98 -10.22 -16.27
C THR A 118 13.13 -10.10 -17.24
N PHE A 119 13.90 -11.16 -17.40
CA PHE A 119 14.98 -11.23 -18.38
C PHE A 119 14.50 -11.92 -19.66
N ARG A 120 14.97 -11.44 -20.80
CA ARG A 120 14.81 -12.11 -22.09
C ARG A 120 16.19 -12.32 -22.67
N GLY A 121 16.61 -13.58 -22.79
CA GLY A 121 17.77 -13.96 -23.60
C GLY A 121 17.37 -14.09 -25.07
N ALA A 122 18.30 -13.79 -25.96
CA ALA A 122 18.20 -14.15 -27.37
C ALA A 122 18.64 -15.61 -27.57
#